data_AF-A0A2E4ELF6-F1
#
_entry.id   AF-A0A2E4ELF6-F1
#
_cell.length_a   1.000
_cell.length_b   1.000
_cell.length_c   1.000
_cell.angle_alpha   90.00
_cell.angle_beta   90.00
_cell.angle_gamma   90.00
#
_symmetry.space_group_name_H-M   'P 1'
#
loop_
_entity.id
_entity.type
_entity.pdbx_description
1 polymer ?
#
loop_
_entity_poly.entity_id
_entity_poly.type
_entity_poly.pdbx_seq_one_letter_code
_entity_poly.pdbx_strand_id
1 'polypeptide(L)'
;MKKLFLLFSVIFLTGNLILGQNSNEFTVEVFQKNKKVEVNNHTVNIKSQKFDIVFSFSKPTSLLISATFDSTTYSQAINNKEITELKGFKQSGMAEGMKNSELNILLNHSAPSAWYYDDEEENRFNLTEKKNGRIKCTRTIKTLYDVNKKQKLKMANVKMPIFMVFISYRYDEQKGRVELYREILKINLR
;
A
#
# COMPACT_ATOMS: atom_id res chain seq x y z
N MET A 1 -35.33 -64.28 8.26
CA MET A 1 -34.28 -63.53 8.97
C MET A 1 -33.43 -62.78 7.95
N LYS A 2 -33.22 -61.47 8.21
CA LYS A 2 -32.22 -60.52 7.68
C LYS A 2 -32.19 -60.16 6.19
N LYS A 3 -32.57 -58.89 5.97
CA LYS A 3 -32.48 -58.02 4.79
C LYS A 3 -31.06 -57.95 4.21
N LEU A 4 -30.91 -57.81 2.88
CA LEU A 4 -29.69 -57.24 2.29
C LEU A 4 -30.07 -56.00 1.46
N PHE A 5 -29.46 -54.89 1.84
CA PHE A 5 -29.77 -53.52 1.46
C PHE A 5 -28.97 -53.12 0.20
N LEU A 6 -29.59 -52.34 -0.68
CA LEU A 6 -28.91 -51.56 -1.73
C LEU A 6 -27.82 -50.67 -1.13
N LEU A 7 -26.70 -50.49 -1.84
CA LEU A 7 -25.90 -49.26 -1.73
C LEU A 7 -25.71 -48.64 -3.11
N PHE A 8 -26.43 -47.52 -3.31
CA PHE A 8 -26.15 -46.51 -4.32
C PHE A 8 -24.85 -45.80 -3.97
N SER A 9 -23.83 -45.90 -4.80
CA SER A 9 -22.63 -45.06 -4.71
C SER A 9 -22.95 -43.66 -5.25
N VAL A 10 -23.31 -42.74 -4.36
CA VAL A 10 -23.40 -41.30 -4.67
C VAL A 10 -21.99 -40.74 -4.77
N ILE A 11 -21.58 -40.39 -5.99
CA ILE A 11 -20.33 -39.67 -6.26
C ILE A 11 -20.56 -38.22 -5.80
N PHE A 12 -20.07 -37.87 -4.62
CA PHE A 12 -19.95 -36.48 -4.18
C PHE A 12 -18.77 -35.83 -4.93
N LEU A 13 -19.05 -35.18 -6.06
CA LEU A 13 -18.16 -34.16 -6.62
C LEU A 13 -18.19 -32.94 -5.68
N THR A 14 -17.33 -32.93 -4.66
CA THR A 14 -17.05 -31.73 -3.89
C THR A 14 -16.06 -30.88 -4.68
N GLY A 15 -16.59 -30.15 -5.66
CA GLY A 15 -15.87 -29.04 -6.26
C GLY A 15 -15.64 -27.98 -5.19
N ASN A 16 -14.45 -27.95 -4.61
CA ASN A 16 -13.95 -26.79 -3.88
C ASN A 16 -13.68 -25.67 -4.89
N LEU A 17 -14.75 -24.99 -5.32
CA LEU A 17 -14.64 -23.64 -5.87
C LEU A 17 -14.20 -22.74 -4.72
N ILE A 18 -12.89 -22.54 -4.60
CA ILE A 18 -12.33 -21.47 -3.78
C ILE A 18 -12.67 -20.16 -4.50
N LEU A 19 -13.90 -19.67 -4.28
CA LEU A 19 -14.28 -18.29 -4.52
C LEU A 19 -13.62 -17.46 -3.43
N GLY A 20 -12.55 -16.76 -3.81
CA GLY A 20 -11.80 -15.88 -2.91
C GLY A 20 -11.07 -14.80 -3.69
N GLN A 21 -11.74 -14.11 -4.61
CA GLN A 21 -11.26 -12.79 -5.01
C GLN A 21 -11.55 -11.84 -3.85
N ASN A 22 -10.57 -11.63 -2.97
CA ASN A 22 -10.61 -10.51 -2.05
C ASN A 22 -10.72 -9.22 -2.88
N SER A 23 -11.87 -8.56 -2.77
CA SER A 23 -12.27 -7.35 -3.51
C SER A 23 -11.58 -6.09 -3.00
N ASN A 24 -10.31 -6.17 -2.63
CA ASN A 24 -9.57 -5.00 -2.17
C ASN A 24 -9.21 -4.13 -3.39
N GLU A 25 -9.48 -2.81 -3.31
CA GLU A 25 -9.15 -1.85 -4.38
C GLU A 25 -7.64 -1.89 -4.67
N PHE A 26 -6.83 -2.08 -3.63
CA PHE A 26 -5.42 -2.38 -3.75
C PHE A 26 -4.90 -3.23 -2.58
N THR A 27 -3.71 -3.82 -2.74
CA THR A 27 -2.94 -4.40 -1.64
C THR A 27 -1.56 -3.75 -1.55
N VAL A 28 -0.95 -3.79 -0.37
CA VAL A 28 0.41 -3.30 -0.14
C VAL A 28 1.27 -4.43 0.44
N GLU A 29 2.40 -4.68 -0.19
CA GLU A 29 3.40 -5.64 0.26
C GLU A 29 4.75 -4.95 0.38
N VAL A 30 5.58 -5.39 1.33
CA VAL A 30 6.95 -4.90 1.48
C VAL A 30 7.92 -6.01 1.12
N PHE A 31 8.91 -5.70 0.28
CA PHE A 31 9.98 -6.61 -0.10
C PHE A 31 11.33 -6.05 0.30
N GLN A 32 12.22 -6.92 0.75
CA GLN A 32 13.62 -6.57 0.96
C GLN A 32 14.51 -7.71 0.47
N LYS A 33 15.50 -7.37 -0.37
CA LYS A 33 16.36 -8.36 -1.06
C LYS A 33 15.53 -9.41 -1.81
N ASN A 34 14.50 -8.97 -2.53
CA ASN A 34 13.57 -9.82 -3.31
C ASN A 34 12.75 -10.83 -2.49
N LYS A 35 12.73 -10.71 -1.15
CA LYS A 35 11.89 -11.53 -0.28
C LYS A 35 10.76 -10.68 0.29
N LYS A 36 9.53 -11.21 0.23
CA LYS A 36 8.37 -10.60 0.91
C LYS A 36 8.65 -10.60 2.40
N VAL A 37 8.44 -9.45 3.03
CA VAL A 37 8.57 -9.26 4.47
C VAL A 37 7.18 -9.38 5.08
N GLU A 38 7.09 -10.10 6.19
CA GLU A 38 5.83 -10.27 6.91
C GLU A 38 5.35 -8.94 7.51
N VAL A 39 4.05 -8.70 7.41
CA VAL A 39 3.36 -7.58 8.03
C VAL A 39 2.59 -8.13 9.23
N ASN A 40 3.00 -7.76 10.44
CA ASN A 40 2.39 -8.20 11.69
C ASN A 40 1.77 -7.00 12.40
N ASN A 41 0.44 -6.96 12.57
CA ASN A 41 -0.29 -5.84 13.16
C ASN A 41 0.13 -4.48 12.55
N HIS A 42 0.01 -4.37 11.23
CA HIS A 42 0.43 -3.21 10.43
C HIS A 42 1.93 -2.88 10.51
N THR A 43 2.74 -3.70 11.19
CA THR A 43 4.15 -3.42 11.43
C THR A 43 5.04 -4.31 10.58
N VAL A 44 6.02 -3.70 9.95
CA VAL A 44 7.06 -4.35 9.17
C VAL A 44 8.41 -4.04 9.81
N ASN A 45 9.23 -5.06 10.02
CA ASN A 45 10.58 -4.90 10.55
C ASN A 45 11.58 -5.26 9.45
N ILE A 46 12.37 -4.29 9.01
CA ILE A 46 13.37 -4.46 7.95
C ILE A 46 14.70 -3.86 8.36
N LYS A 47 15.78 -4.30 7.70
CA LYS A 47 17.09 -3.67 7.88
C LYS A 47 17.07 -2.27 7.26
N SER A 48 17.90 -1.38 7.78
CA SER A 48 18.08 0.02 7.36
C SER A 48 18.80 0.14 5.98
N GLN A 49 18.28 -0.56 4.98
CA GLN A 49 18.76 -0.66 3.60
C GLN A 49 17.57 -0.56 2.65
N LYS A 50 17.84 -0.41 1.35
CA LYS A 50 16.77 -0.33 0.33
C LYS A 50 15.72 -1.44 0.49
N PHE A 51 14.47 -1.07 0.24
CA PHE A 51 13.34 -1.98 0.22
C PHE A 51 12.37 -1.52 -0.86
N ASP A 52 11.45 -2.40 -1.22
CA ASP A 52 10.43 -2.12 -2.21
C ASP A 52 9.06 -2.16 -1.54
N ILE A 53 8.21 -1.20 -1.92
CA ILE A 53 6.78 -1.24 -1.64
C ILE A 53 6.10 -1.67 -2.94
N VAL A 54 5.36 -2.76 -2.87
CA VAL A 54 4.69 -3.39 -4.01
C VAL A 54 3.20 -3.23 -3.83
N PHE A 55 2.58 -2.58 -4.80
CA PHE A 55 1.14 -2.41 -4.88
C PHE A 55 0.56 -3.37 -5.90
N SER A 56 -0.65 -3.85 -5.65
CA SER A 56 -1.41 -4.60 -6.65
C SER A 56 -2.81 -4.04 -6.81
N PHE A 57 -3.16 -3.65 -8.04
CA PHE A 57 -4.44 -3.04 -8.42
C PHE A 57 -5.20 -3.95 -9.40
N SER A 58 -6.52 -3.83 -9.46
CA SER A 58 -7.36 -4.47 -10.50
C SER A 58 -7.51 -3.61 -11.77
N LYS A 59 -7.22 -2.31 -11.68
CA LYS A 59 -7.37 -1.30 -12.74
C LYS A 59 -6.40 -0.12 -12.47
N PRO A 60 -6.15 0.77 -13.45
CA PRO A 60 -5.43 2.02 -13.21
C PRO A 60 -6.03 2.80 -12.03
N THR A 61 -5.17 3.39 -11.19
CA THR A 61 -5.57 3.95 -9.90
C THR A 61 -4.57 4.98 -9.40
N SER A 62 -5.09 5.94 -8.64
CA SER A 62 -4.33 6.92 -7.87
C SER A 62 -4.45 6.66 -6.38
N LEU A 63 -3.34 6.83 -5.66
CA LEU A 63 -3.22 6.73 -4.23
C LEU A 63 -2.70 8.05 -3.66
N LEU A 64 -3.20 8.40 -2.48
CA LEU A 64 -2.58 9.39 -1.59
C LEU A 64 -1.79 8.66 -0.51
N ILE A 65 -0.53 9.07 -0.31
CA ILE A 65 0.39 8.44 0.62
C ILE A 65 0.89 9.48 1.60
N SER A 66 0.52 9.32 2.87
CA SER A 66 1.18 10.05 3.96
C SER A 66 2.33 9.20 4.49
N ALA A 67 3.56 9.66 4.33
CA ALA A 67 4.73 9.07 4.98
C ALA A 67 5.38 10.10 5.90
N THR A 68 5.61 9.72 7.16
CA THR A 68 6.11 10.64 8.18
C THR A 68 6.76 9.89 9.34
N PHE A 69 7.58 10.59 10.13
CA PHE A 69 8.06 10.10 11.43
C PHE A 69 7.08 10.41 12.58
N ASP A 70 6.14 11.33 12.36
CA ASP A 70 5.08 11.68 13.32
C ASP A 70 3.97 10.62 13.26
N SER A 71 3.71 9.94 14.38
CA SER A 71 2.71 8.87 14.43
C SER A 71 1.26 9.38 14.36
N THR A 72 1.00 10.69 14.41
CA THR A 72 -0.35 11.26 14.52
C THR A 72 -1.28 10.74 13.42
N THR A 73 -0.91 10.88 12.14
CA THR A 73 -1.74 10.42 11.01
C THR A 73 -2.00 8.93 11.07
N TYR A 74 -0.99 8.14 11.45
CA TYR A 74 -1.12 6.69 11.63
C TYR A 74 -2.09 6.33 12.76
N SER A 75 -1.96 6.97 13.93
CA SER A 75 -2.86 6.75 15.06
C SER A 75 -4.29 7.17 14.73
N GLN A 76 -4.49 8.29 14.04
CA GLN A 76 -5.80 8.70 13.54
C GLN A 76 -6.38 7.66 12.58
N ALA A 77 -5.54 7.15 11.67
CA ALA A 77 -5.95 6.17 10.68
C ALA A 77 -6.36 4.83 11.30
N ILE A 78 -5.61 4.35 12.29
CA ILE A 78 -5.93 3.14 13.08
C ILE A 78 -7.25 3.30 13.85
N ASN A 79 -7.54 4.51 14.32
CA ASN A 79 -8.82 4.82 14.98
C ASN A 79 -9.95 5.13 13.98
N ASN A 80 -9.80 4.76 12.71
CA ASN A 80 -10.81 4.93 11.65
C ASN A 80 -11.34 6.36 11.51
N LYS A 81 -10.50 7.36 11.77
CA LYS A 81 -10.87 8.75 11.45
C LYS A 81 -11.06 8.95 9.96
N GLU A 82 -11.96 9.85 9.59
CA GLU A 82 -12.22 10.23 8.21
C GLU A 82 -10.99 10.88 7.56
N ILE A 83 -10.83 10.73 6.25
CA ILE A 83 -9.68 11.30 5.51
C ILE A 83 -9.49 12.81 5.76
N THR A 84 -10.60 13.55 5.93
CA THR A 84 -10.61 14.99 6.18
C THR A 84 -10.07 15.37 7.57
N GLU A 85 -10.07 14.43 8.52
CA GLU A 85 -9.51 14.61 9.86
C GLU A 85 -8.03 14.21 9.95
N LEU A 86 -7.53 13.47 8.95
CA LEU A 86 -6.16 12.96 8.96
C LEU A 86 -5.16 14.09 8.71
N LYS A 87 -4.25 14.31 9.67
CA LYS A 87 -3.26 15.41 9.63
C LYS A 87 -2.45 15.40 8.32
N GLY A 88 -1.97 14.22 7.90
CA GLY A 88 -1.17 14.03 6.69
C GLY A 88 -1.90 14.22 5.37
N PHE A 89 -3.22 14.44 5.38
CA PHE A 89 -4.05 14.57 4.18
C PHE A 89 -4.76 15.92 4.07
N LYS A 90 -4.43 16.88 4.96
CA LYS A 90 -5.07 18.20 5.02
C LYS A 90 -4.78 19.10 3.82
N GLN A 91 -3.70 18.84 3.10
CA GLN A 91 -3.31 19.61 1.92
C GLN A 91 -3.51 18.84 0.61
N SER A 92 -3.33 19.57 -0.50
CA SER A 92 -3.26 18.98 -1.84
C SER A 92 -2.12 17.97 -1.95
N GLY A 93 -2.33 16.93 -2.77
CA GLY A 93 -1.33 15.91 -2.99
C GLY A 93 -0.09 16.48 -3.68
N MET A 94 1.09 16.11 -3.21
CA MET A 94 2.36 16.44 -3.86
C MET A 94 2.60 15.49 -5.02
N ALA A 95 2.77 16.03 -6.22
CA ALA A 95 3.25 15.26 -7.36
C ALA A 95 4.73 14.93 -7.16
N GLU A 96 5.08 13.64 -7.24
CA GLU A 96 6.47 13.18 -7.23
C GLU A 96 6.97 12.91 -8.65
N GLY A 97 8.28 12.83 -8.87
CA GLY A 97 8.84 12.54 -10.20
C GLY A 97 8.33 11.24 -10.85
N MET A 98 8.28 11.23 -12.18
CA MET A 98 7.90 10.04 -12.95
C MET A 98 8.88 8.89 -12.69
N LYS A 99 8.38 7.65 -12.74
CA LYS A 99 9.17 6.41 -12.61
C LYS A 99 10.01 6.27 -11.34
N ASN A 100 9.80 7.12 -10.33
CA ASN A 100 10.59 7.17 -9.11
C ASN A 100 12.11 7.12 -9.38
N SER A 101 12.60 7.97 -10.29
CA SER A 101 14.02 8.02 -10.67
C SER A 101 14.96 8.33 -9.50
N GLU A 102 14.47 9.04 -8.48
CA GLU A 102 15.25 9.42 -7.30
C GLU A 102 15.37 8.31 -6.24
N LEU A 103 14.59 7.22 -6.38
CA LEU A 103 14.51 6.10 -5.43
C LEU A 103 14.25 6.58 -4.00
N ASN A 104 13.35 7.55 -3.85
CA ASN A 104 13.01 8.14 -2.57
C ASN A 104 11.52 8.05 -2.26
N ILE A 105 11.23 8.35 -1.01
CA ILE A 105 9.91 8.68 -0.53
C ILE A 105 9.98 10.05 0.14
N LEU A 106 8.97 10.87 -0.12
CA LEU A 106 8.81 12.15 0.56
C LEU A 106 8.22 11.93 1.95
N LEU A 107 8.85 12.51 2.96
CA LEU A 107 8.34 12.60 4.31
C LEU A 107 7.72 13.98 4.50
N ASN A 108 6.44 14.02 4.85
CA ASN A 108 5.70 15.26 5.05
C ASN A 108 4.65 15.09 6.16
N HIS A 109 4.40 16.15 6.92
CA HIS A 109 3.47 16.12 8.05
C HIS A 109 2.02 16.39 7.66
N SER A 110 1.77 17.10 6.55
CA SER A 110 0.45 17.67 6.24
C SER A 110 -0.03 17.49 4.80
N ALA A 111 0.87 17.19 3.86
CA ALA A 111 0.53 16.92 2.47
C ALA A 111 0.88 15.47 2.11
N PRO A 112 -0.05 14.71 1.51
CA PRO A 112 0.26 13.37 1.03
C PRO A 112 1.00 13.44 -0.31
N SER A 113 1.78 12.42 -0.64
CA SER A 113 2.25 12.21 -2.01
C SER A 113 1.14 11.60 -2.86
N ALA A 114 1.02 12.04 -4.11
CA ALA A 114 0.13 11.43 -5.09
C ALA A 114 0.92 10.44 -5.96
N TRP A 115 0.70 9.14 -5.77
CA TRP A 115 1.24 8.10 -6.65
C TRP A 115 0.13 7.49 -7.47
N TYR A 116 0.36 7.32 -8.76
CA TYR A 116 -0.62 6.73 -9.65
C TYR A 116 0.04 5.83 -10.68
N TYR A 117 -0.79 4.94 -11.20
CA TYR A 117 -0.54 4.20 -12.41
C TYR A 117 -1.67 4.52 -13.38
N ASP A 118 -1.33 5.09 -14.53
CA ASP A 118 -2.25 5.22 -15.66
C ASP A 118 -1.89 4.17 -16.72
N ASP A 119 -0.64 4.24 -17.22
CA ASP A 119 -0.07 3.26 -18.14
C ASP A 119 1.44 3.01 -17.91
N GLU A 120 2.07 2.27 -18.82
CA GLU A 120 3.48 1.88 -18.76
C GLU A 120 4.46 3.02 -18.99
N GLU A 121 4.02 4.19 -19.46
CA GLU A 121 4.82 5.40 -19.65
C GLU A 121 4.48 6.43 -18.56
N GLU A 122 3.20 6.53 -18.22
CA GLU A 122 2.63 7.53 -17.34
C GLU A 122 2.36 6.95 -15.92
N ASN A 123 3.41 6.78 -15.11
CA ASN A 123 3.27 6.35 -13.72
C ASN A 123 4.41 6.78 -12.78
N ARG A 124 4.18 6.61 -11.47
CA ARG A 124 5.11 6.97 -10.38
C ARG A 124 5.88 5.78 -9.78
N PHE A 125 6.02 4.67 -10.51
CA PHE A 125 6.62 3.41 -10.03
C PHE A 125 7.88 3.05 -10.81
N ASN A 126 8.81 2.31 -10.18
CA ASN A 126 10.04 1.89 -10.85
C ASN A 126 9.80 0.75 -11.84
N LEU A 127 8.89 -0.15 -11.49
CA LEU A 127 8.56 -1.33 -12.28
C LEU A 127 7.06 -1.57 -12.22
N THR A 128 6.48 -1.90 -13.37
CA THR A 128 5.07 -2.18 -13.55
C THR A 128 4.92 -3.48 -14.32
N GLU A 129 4.02 -4.36 -13.85
CA GLU A 129 3.77 -5.67 -14.44
C GLU A 129 2.26 -5.92 -14.50
N LYS A 130 1.76 -6.34 -15.67
CA LYS A 130 0.38 -6.81 -15.82
C LYS A 130 0.36 -8.33 -15.85
N LYS A 131 -0.30 -8.95 -14.87
CA LYS A 131 -0.43 -10.42 -14.81
C LYS A 131 -1.77 -10.82 -14.21
N ASN A 132 -2.45 -11.78 -14.84
CA ASN A 132 -3.72 -12.33 -14.36
C ASN A 132 -4.79 -11.25 -14.08
N GLY A 133 -4.89 -10.24 -14.95
CA GLY A 133 -5.85 -9.13 -14.79
C GLY A 133 -5.52 -8.16 -13.64
N ARG A 134 -4.32 -8.23 -13.07
CA ARG A 134 -3.84 -7.30 -12.03
C ARG A 134 -2.64 -6.52 -12.50
N ILE A 135 -2.55 -5.28 -12.03
CA ILE A 135 -1.43 -4.38 -12.27
C ILE A 135 -0.59 -4.37 -10.99
N LYS A 136 0.65 -4.82 -11.07
CA LYS A 136 1.59 -4.83 -9.98
C LYS A 136 2.59 -3.70 -10.18
N CYS A 137 2.69 -2.82 -9.20
CA CYS A 137 3.49 -1.60 -9.25
C CYS A 137 4.50 -1.61 -8.12
N THR A 138 5.80 -1.56 -8.44
CA THR A 138 6.89 -1.62 -7.47
C THR A 138 7.52 -0.25 -7.34
N ARG A 139 7.60 0.26 -6.10
CA ARG A 139 8.33 1.47 -5.76
C ARG A 139 9.50 1.14 -4.84
N THR A 140 10.71 1.32 -5.35
CA THR A 140 11.97 1.13 -4.62
C THR A 140 12.33 2.36 -3.81
N ILE A 141 12.51 2.17 -2.51
CA ILE A 141 12.90 3.21 -1.56
C ILE A 141 14.33 2.92 -1.09
N LYS A 142 15.26 3.81 -1.46
CA LYS A 142 16.67 3.77 -1.04
C LYS A 142 17.01 4.89 -0.05
N THR A 143 16.29 6.01 -0.14
CA THR A 143 16.49 7.20 0.69
C THR A 143 15.17 7.83 1.06
N LEU A 144 15.16 8.62 2.12
CA LEU A 144 13.99 9.41 2.50
C LEU A 144 14.30 10.88 2.20
N TYR A 145 13.31 11.66 1.82
CA TYR A 145 13.46 13.11 1.67
C TYR A 145 12.49 13.81 2.62
N ASP A 146 13.02 14.49 3.63
CA ASP A 146 12.23 15.29 4.57
C ASP A 146 11.90 16.62 3.89
N VAL A 147 10.64 16.77 3.47
CA VAL A 147 10.14 17.96 2.75
C VAL A 147 10.21 19.20 3.64
N ASN A 148 9.89 19.03 4.92
CA ASN A 148 9.82 20.14 5.88
C ASN A 148 11.21 20.70 6.17
N LYS A 149 12.22 19.83 6.25
CA LYS A 149 13.63 20.20 6.48
C LYS A 149 14.44 20.36 5.20
N LYS A 150 13.85 20.09 4.03
CA LYS A 150 14.49 20.12 2.71
C LYS A 150 15.81 19.32 2.67
N GLN A 151 15.80 18.11 3.21
CA GLN A 151 17.00 17.29 3.32
C GLN A 151 16.79 15.83 2.95
N LYS A 152 17.82 15.23 2.35
CA LYS A 152 17.86 13.80 2.05
C LYS A 152 18.46 13.02 3.22
N LEU A 153 17.75 12.01 3.69
CA LEU A 153 18.16 11.12 4.76
C LEU A 153 18.58 9.76 4.18
N LYS A 154 19.78 9.31 4.56
CA LYS A 154 20.23 7.93 4.31
C LYS A 154 19.50 7.00 5.28
N MET A 155 18.93 5.89 4.78
CA MET A 155 18.22 4.93 5.62
C MET A 155 19.02 4.45 6.84
N ALA A 156 20.33 4.22 6.67
CA ALA A 156 21.22 3.77 7.76
C ALA A 156 21.26 4.72 8.97
N ASN A 157 20.94 6.01 8.75
CA ASN A 157 20.97 7.04 9.78
C ASN A 157 19.60 7.25 10.46
N VAL A 158 18.55 6.58 9.99
CA VAL A 158 17.19 6.73 10.51
C VAL A 158 16.98 5.72 11.62
N LYS A 159 16.67 6.21 12.83
CA LYS A 159 16.45 5.38 14.03
C LYS A 159 14.99 5.32 14.49
N MET A 160 14.11 5.97 13.74
CA MET A 160 12.70 6.09 14.04
C MET A 160 11.87 5.35 12.98
N PRO A 161 10.70 4.81 13.36
CA PRO A 161 9.81 4.17 12.40
C PRO A 161 9.28 5.18 11.39
N ILE A 162 9.05 4.72 10.17
CA ILE A 162 8.29 5.45 9.17
C ILE A 162 6.84 5.01 9.29
N PHE A 163 5.95 5.94 9.57
CA PHE A 163 4.51 5.73 9.60
C PHE A 163 3.93 6.06 8.22
N MET A 164 3.18 5.13 7.67
CA MET A 164 2.62 5.21 6.32
C MET A 164 1.12 4.94 6.34
N VAL A 165 0.37 5.78 5.65
CA VAL A 165 -1.05 5.59 5.37
C VAL A 165 -1.26 5.76 3.88
N PHE A 166 -1.89 4.78 3.25
CA PHE A 166 -2.20 4.73 1.83
C PHE A 166 -3.72 4.79 1.67
N ILE A 167 -4.22 5.71 0.85
CA ILE A 167 -5.65 5.85 0.62
C ILE A 167 -5.92 5.91 -0.88
N SER A 168 -6.80 5.04 -1.36
CA SER A 168 -7.48 5.24 -2.65
C SER A 168 -8.73 6.07 -2.40
N TYR A 169 -9.04 6.95 -3.35
CA TYR A 169 -10.15 7.88 -3.22
C TYR A 169 -10.80 8.14 -4.57
N ARG A 170 -12.04 8.60 -4.53
CA ARG A 170 -12.67 9.30 -5.65
C ARG A 170 -12.93 10.75 -5.25
N TYR A 171 -12.98 11.62 -6.25
CA TYR A 171 -13.45 12.98 -6.03
C TYR A 171 -14.97 13.03 -6.16
N ASP A 172 -15.59 13.77 -5.27
CA ASP A 172 -17.02 14.06 -5.22
C ASP A 172 -17.16 15.58 -5.09
N GLU A 173 -17.96 16.20 -5.94
CA GLU A 173 -18.04 17.68 -6.00
C GLU A 173 -18.54 18.31 -4.69
N GLN A 174 -19.39 17.60 -3.95
CA GLN A 174 -19.98 18.11 -2.71
C GLN A 174 -19.13 17.74 -1.49
N LYS A 175 -18.55 16.53 -1.48
CA LYS A 175 -17.84 15.97 -0.31
C LYS A 175 -16.33 16.09 -0.42
N GLY A 176 -15.79 16.49 -1.57
CA GLY A 176 -14.37 16.49 -1.85
C GLY A 176 -13.83 15.06 -2.00
N ARG A 177 -12.74 14.74 -1.30
CA ARG A 177 -12.15 13.39 -1.36
C ARG A 177 -13.00 12.41 -0.56
N VAL A 178 -13.58 11.43 -1.25
CA VAL A 178 -14.27 10.31 -0.63
C VAL A 178 -13.33 9.11 -0.66
N GLU A 179 -12.93 8.67 0.53
CA GLU A 179 -12.12 7.48 0.72
C GLU A 179 -12.86 6.22 0.22
N LEU A 180 -12.14 5.39 -0.53
CA LEU A 180 -12.65 4.10 -1.03
C LEU A 180 -12.02 2.93 -0.28
N TYR A 181 -10.72 3.02 -0.04
CA TYR A 181 -9.96 1.98 0.63
C TYR A 181 -8.71 2.57 1.30
N ARG A 182 -8.28 1.95 2.40
CA ARG A 182 -7.12 2.38 3.18
C ARG A 182 -6.28 1.20 3.60
N GLU A 183 -4.97 1.39 3.50
CA GLU A 183 -3.95 0.51 4.08
C GLU A 183 -3.03 1.32 4.98
N ILE A 184 -2.50 0.68 6.02
CA ILE A 184 -1.70 1.33 7.05
C ILE A 184 -0.47 0.47 7.32
N LEU A 185 0.71 1.10 7.34
CA LEU A 185 1.97 0.45 7.66
C LEU A 185 2.82 1.28 8.62
N LYS A 186 3.49 0.60 9.55
CA LYS A 186 4.59 1.09 10.37
C LYS A 186 5.85 0.34 9.97
N ILE A 187 6.84 1.03 9.41
CA ILE A 187 8.10 0.44 9.00
C ILE A 187 9.16 0.74 10.05
N ASN A 188 9.55 -0.28 10.82
CA ASN A 188 10.69 -0.21 11.73
C ASN A 188 11.97 -0.51 10.97
N LEU A 189 12.89 0.46 10.94
CA LEU A 189 14.23 0.31 10.40
C LEU A 189 15.18 -0.15 11.51
N ARG A 190 15.80 -1.31 11.33
CA ARG A 190 16.76 -1.91 12.28
C ARG A 190 18.16 -2.00 11.69
#